data_AF-A0A6I3MHU8-F1
#
_entry.id   AF-A0A6I3MHU8-F1
#
_cell.length_a   1.000
_cell.length_b   1.000
_cell.length_c   1.000
_cell.angle_alpha   90.00
_cell.angle_beta   90.00
_cell.angle_gamma   90.00
#
_symmetry.space_group_name_H-M   'P 1'
#
loop_
_entity.id
_entity.type
_entity.pdbx_description
1 polymer ?
#
loop_
_entity_poly.entity_id
_entity_poly.type
_entity_poly.pdbx_seq_one_letter_code
_entity_poly.pdbx_strand_id
1 'polypeptide(L)'
;MIKKALFISLFLNSVFSFSQEIISSTAVDLKRDRDVFQVVNDDKKQVTLFVSDKVKVKAIQLNEKMQIVDSISAERPNTKNYSNMIGYNSSDNNTRLFWTSAGCENIFAQLFDFKEHKITTKEYSLVLKNEKILQKFSSDEKFYILTVLKNSNNFKLHIFDSQGNYKEQIIALEGFHFFQSNYVKSDLYGVFGQSLMPLEWPFTLTDVDAKNPASLTTSAAKRKCYFTKKQLIITIDLNVNFTQAIVIDLEKYTGTEKIVKSPPISNTSGSGFQLHLNSNSFLLDDKLYQIKTSSDTFYFTIKDLDGNIVQEYDANADKQIDFKNSEISLENGDFMGGKRTLENSSQFIRKINNLYLGVACYHIGENTLVTFGGITAVQQTGTGQAVANQFGLLGSLIGSFVFNPTMNSFNSYANRKVVKTEGLFDKEGKHITGDLQPLAFDKIRTFFDDNNDVSSQTLFKTDAYYLGYYDNKTKEYIIRKFAD
;
A
#
# COMPACT_ATOMS: atom_id res chain seq x y z
N MET A 1 -33.08 39.71 11.92
CA MET A 1 -31.62 39.48 11.76
C MET A 1 -31.24 38.00 11.86
N ILE A 2 -31.80 37.23 12.81
CA ILE A 2 -31.52 35.80 12.99
C ILE A 2 -31.74 34.94 11.72
N LYS A 3 -32.82 35.15 10.97
CA LYS A 3 -33.08 34.41 9.71
C LYS A 3 -32.02 34.66 8.61
N LYS A 4 -31.46 35.88 8.55
CA LYS A 4 -30.40 36.23 7.57
C LYS A 4 -29.06 35.61 8.00
N ALA A 5 -28.77 35.60 9.30
CA ALA A 5 -27.58 34.93 9.85
C ALA A 5 -27.65 33.40 9.65
N LEU A 6 -28.82 32.78 9.82
CA LEU A 6 -29.03 31.36 9.56
C LEU A 6 -28.83 31.00 8.07
N PHE A 7 -29.34 31.83 7.16
CA PHE A 7 -29.13 31.64 5.72
C PHE A 7 -27.67 31.81 5.31
N ILE A 8 -26.96 32.79 5.87
CA ILE A 8 -25.52 32.99 5.64
C ILE A 8 -24.73 31.80 6.22
N SER A 9 -25.10 31.28 7.39
CA SER A 9 -24.50 30.09 7.98
C SER A 9 -24.74 28.83 7.12
N LEU A 10 -25.96 28.62 6.62
CA LEU A 10 -26.28 27.50 5.71
C LEU A 10 -25.55 27.62 4.37
N PHE A 11 -25.44 28.84 3.82
CA PHE A 11 -24.72 29.10 2.58
C PHE A 11 -23.21 28.90 2.77
N LEU A 12 -22.62 29.39 3.86
CA LEU A 12 -21.21 29.15 4.20
C LEU A 12 -20.94 27.66 4.41
N ASN A 13 -21.82 26.92 5.09
CA ASN A 13 -21.67 25.47 5.24
C ASN A 13 -21.74 24.72 3.89
N SER A 14 -22.54 25.19 2.93
CA SER A 14 -22.56 24.63 1.58
C SER A 14 -21.27 24.93 0.79
N VAL A 15 -20.64 26.08 1.05
CA VAL A 15 -19.34 26.45 0.47
C VAL A 15 -18.17 25.76 1.19
N PHE A 16 -18.34 25.17 2.39
CA PHE A 16 -17.31 24.36 3.03
C PHE A 16 -17.55 22.84 2.93
N SER A 17 -18.68 22.41 2.34
CA SER A 17 -18.98 20.99 2.06
C SER A 17 -18.32 20.48 0.76
N PHE A 18 -17.11 20.95 0.45
CA PHE A 18 -16.30 20.48 -0.68
C PHE A 18 -15.75 19.09 -0.40
N SER A 19 -16.53 18.04 -0.65
CA SER A 19 -16.02 16.67 -0.50
C SER A 19 -16.05 15.85 -1.80
N GLN A 20 -16.76 16.27 -2.85
CA GLN A 20 -16.99 15.40 -4.02
C GLN A 20 -17.20 16.19 -5.33
N GLU A 21 -16.19 16.92 -5.80
CA GLU A 21 -16.28 17.60 -7.10
C GLU A 21 -15.93 16.64 -8.25
N ILE A 22 -16.79 16.58 -9.29
CA ILE A 22 -16.42 15.96 -10.57
C ILE A 22 -15.47 16.91 -11.28
N ILE A 23 -14.22 16.50 -11.44
CA ILE A 23 -13.18 17.33 -12.07
C ILE A 23 -13.14 17.12 -13.57
N SER A 24 -13.38 15.88 -14.02
CA SER A 24 -13.36 15.52 -15.42
C SER A 24 -14.30 14.35 -15.69
N SER A 25 -14.94 14.37 -16.86
CA SER A 25 -15.66 13.24 -17.42
C SER A 25 -15.26 13.10 -18.88
N THR A 26 -14.98 11.88 -19.31
CA THR A 26 -14.58 11.60 -20.69
C THR A 26 -15.30 10.38 -21.21
N ALA A 27 -15.98 10.52 -22.34
CA ALA A 27 -16.55 9.38 -23.05
C ALA A 27 -15.43 8.43 -23.49
N VAL A 28 -15.48 7.19 -23.02
CA VAL A 28 -14.53 6.14 -23.41
C VAL A 28 -15.31 4.87 -23.73
N ASP A 29 -15.40 4.52 -25.01
CA ASP A 29 -16.04 3.25 -25.38
C ASP A 29 -15.08 2.08 -25.07
N LEU A 30 -15.36 1.37 -23.97
CA LEU A 30 -14.58 0.23 -23.51
C LEU A 30 -15.30 -1.08 -23.78
N LYS A 31 -14.62 -2.02 -24.45
CA LYS A 31 -15.09 -3.40 -24.61
C LYS A 31 -14.90 -4.20 -23.30
N ARG A 32 -15.14 -5.52 -23.32
CA ARG A 32 -14.86 -6.42 -22.18
C ARG A 32 -13.34 -6.51 -21.89
N ASP A 33 -13.00 -7.09 -20.73
CA ASP A 33 -11.64 -7.26 -20.22
C ASP A 33 -10.93 -5.92 -19.99
N ARG A 34 -11.62 -5.05 -19.24
CA ARG A 34 -11.18 -3.68 -18.98
C ARG A 34 -10.14 -3.66 -17.87
N ASP A 35 -9.09 -2.90 -18.09
CA ASP A 35 -8.07 -2.65 -17.08
C ASP A 35 -7.66 -1.18 -17.15
N VAL A 36 -7.35 -0.60 -15.99
CA VAL A 36 -6.90 0.79 -15.89
C VAL A 36 -5.68 0.86 -14.99
N PHE A 37 -4.62 1.43 -15.55
CA PHE A 37 -3.37 1.65 -14.84
C PHE A 37 -3.03 3.14 -14.88
N GLN A 38 -2.81 3.74 -13.71
CA GLN A 38 -2.42 5.14 -13.62
C GLN A 38 -0.92 5.30 -13.38
N VAL A 39 -0.34 6.31 -14.01
CA VAL A 39 1.02 6.80 -13.76
C VAL A 39 0.93 8.22 -13.25
N VAL A 40 1.50 8.47 -12.07
CA VAL A 40 1.59 9.82 -11.49
C VAL A 40 3.01 10.34 -11.69
N ASN A 41 3.13 11.52 -12.29
CA ASN A 41 4.37 12.28 -12.38
C ASN A 41 4.29 13.45 -11.38
N ASP A 42 4.84 13.24 -10.17
CA ASP A 42 4.84 14.22 -9.09
C ASP A 42 5.54 15.54 -9.50
N ASP A 43 6.65 15.45 -10.24
CA ASP A 43 7.46 16.62 -10.61
C ASP A 43 6.74 17.54 -11.61
N LYS A 44 5.99 16.95 -12.54
CA LYS A 44 5.18 17.68 -13.54
C LYS A 44 3.73 17.90 -13.10
N LYS A 45 3.30 17.32 -11.98
CA LYS A 45 1.90 17.21 -11.55
C LYS A 45 0.98 16.72 -12.67
N GLN A 46 1.45 15.75 -13.44
CA GLN A 46 0.72 15.15 -14.57
C GLN A 46 0.37 13.72 -14.25
N VAL A 47 -0.75 13.24 -14.81
CA VAL A 47 -1.19 11.86 -14.66
C VAL A 47 -1.43 11.27 -16.04
N THR A 48 -0.93 10.07 -16.29
CA THR A 48 -1.26 9.30 -17.50
C THR A 48 -2.12 8.12 -17.10
N LEU A 49 -3.34 8.06 -17.64
CA LEU A 49 -4.22 6.91 -17.50
C LEU A 49 -4.08 5.99 -18.70
N PHE A 50 -3.69 4.74 -18.46
CA PHE A 50 -3.71 3.67 -19.44
C PHE A 50 -5.01 2.89 -19.29
N VAL A 51 -5.96 3.20 -20.15
CA VAL A 51 -7.26 2.53 -20.20
C VAL A 51 -7.22 1.48 -21.29
N SER A 52 -7.33 0.21 -20.91
CA SER A 52 -7.23 -0.91 -21.84
C SER A 52 -8.52 -1.73 -21.89
N ASP A 53 -8.81 -2.27 -23.06
CA ASP A 53 -9.79 -3.33 -23.28
C ASP A 53 -9.13 -4.50 -24.01
N LYS A 54 -9.89 -5.54 -24.37
CA LYS A 54 -9.35 -6.71 -25.08
C LYS A 54 -8.63 -6.43 -26.42
N VAL A 55 -8.74 -5.23 -27.01
CA VAL A 55 -8.19 -4.87 -28.33
C VAL A 55 -7.10 -3.81 -28.24
N LYS A 56 -7.29 -2.78 -27.41
CA LYS A 56 -6.42 -1.60 -27.41
C LYS A 56 -6.04 -1.14 -26.01
N VAL A 57 -5.03 -0.29 -25.96
CA VAL A 57 -4.58 0.46 -24.79
C VAL A 57 -4.60 1.93 -25.19
N LYS A 58 -5.43 2.74 -24.54
CA LYS A 58 -5.46 4.19 -24.72
C LYS A 58 -4.74 4.85 -23.55
N ALA A 59 -3.65 5.55 -23.85
CA ALA A 59 -2.98 6.43 -22.91
C ALA A 59 -3.63 7.82 -22.97
N ILE A 60 -4.09 8.33 -21.84
CA ILE A 60 -4.73 9.64 -21.70
C ILE A 60 -3.88 10.48 -20.75
N GLN A 61 -3.32 11.58 -21.24
CA GLN A 61 -2.52 12.48 -20.43
C GLN A 61 -3.41 13.56 -19.82
N LEU A 62 -3.29 13.74 -18.51
CA LEU A 62 -4.02 14.70 -17.70
C LEU A 62 -3.05 15.73 -17.12
N ASN A 63 -3.43 17.00 -17.14
CA ASN A 63 -2.70 18.07 -16.46
C ASN A 63 -2.98 18.11 -14.94
N GLU A 64 -2.40 19.08 -14.25
CA GLU A 64 -2.57 19.29 -12.81
C GLU A 64 -4.03 19.53 -12.37
N LYS A 65 -4.91 19.93 -13.30
CA LYS A 65 -6.35 20.12 -13.08
C LYS A 65 -7.18 18.91 -13.51
N MET A 66 -6.54 17.76 -13.77
CA MET A 66 -7.12 16.53 -14.30
C MET A 66 -7.90 16.72 -15.62
N GLN A 67 -7.53 17.75 -16.40
CA GLN A 67 -8.07 17.95 -17.74
C GLN A 67 -7.23 17.19 -18.75
N ILE A 68 -7.89 16.56 -19.74
CA ILE A 68 -7.19 15.88 -20.83
C ILE A 68 -6.42 16.91 -21.66
N VAL A 69 -5.12 16.69 -21.79
CA VAL A 69 -4.25 17.50 -22.66
C VAL A 69 -3.84 16.75 -23.92
N ASP A 70 -3.77 15.41 -23.87
CA ASP A 70 -3.43 14.59 -25.02
C ASP A 70 -3.91 13.13 -24.84
N SER A 71 -4.00 12.37 -25.93
CA SER A 71 -4.22 10.93 -25.88
C SER A 71 -3.71 10.20 -27.11
N ILE A 72 -3.15 9.02 -26.89
CA ILE A 72 -2.67 8.14 -27.97
C ILE A 72 -3.11 6.69 -27.71
N SER A 73 -3.37 5.91 -28.76
CA SER A 73 -3.85 4.53 -28.64
C SER A 73 -2.92 3.55 -29.34
N ALA A 74 -2.65 2.43 -28.67
CA ALA A 74 -1.91 1.30 -29.20
C ALA A 74 -2.80 0.05 -29.25
N GLU A 75 -2.41 -0.94 -30.05
CA GLU A 75 -2.95 -2.30 -29.92
C GLU A 75 -2.55 -2.88 -28.54
N ARG A 76 -3.47 -3.61 -27.90
CA ARG A 76 -3.15 -4.33 -26.67
C ARG A 76 -2.25 -5.53 -27.01
N PRO A 77 -1.15 -5.77 -26.27
CA PRO A 77 -0.35 -6.98 -26.45
C PRO A 77 -1.21 -8.24 -26.32
N ASN A 78 -0.89 -9.29 -27.09
CA ASN A 78 -1.67 -10.52 -27.11
C ASN A 78 -1.89 -11.07 -25.69
N THR A 79 -3.15 -11.11 -25.24
CA THR A 79 -3.53 -11.46 -23.86
C THR A 79 -3.15 -12.89 -23.46
N LYS A 80 -2.92 -13.79 -24.42
CA LYS A 80 -2.41 -15.15 -24.17
C LYS A 80 -0.94 -15.14 -23.76
N ASN A 81 -0.17 -14.18 -24.27
CA ASN A 81 1.27 -14.08 -24.02
C ASN A 81 1.58 -13.06 -22.91
N TYR A 82 0.78 -11.99 -22.83
CA TYR A 82 0.99 -10.85 -21.95
C TYR A 82 -0.33 -10.48 -21.27
N SER A 83 -0.50 -10.91 -20.02
CA SER A 83 -1.78 -10.81 -19.33
C SER A 83 -1.94 -9.51 -18.52
N ASN A 84 -0.84 -9.00 -17.96
CA ASN A 84 -0.90 -7.96 -16.92
C ASN A 84 0.04 -6.79 -17.22
N MET A 85 -0.41 -5.57 -16.89
CA MET A 85 0.46 -4.39 -16.73
C MET A 85 1.21 -4.52 -15.39
N ILE A 86 2.53 -4.30 -15.39
CA ILE A 86 3.39 -4.55 -14.20
C ILE A 86 4.21 -3.35 -13.75
N GLY A 87 4.12 -2.24 -14.45
CA GLY A 87 4.85 -1.03 -14.13
C GLY A 87 5.11 -0.17 -15.34
N TYR A 88 5.87 0.89 -15.11
CA TYR A 88 6.19 1.89 -16.11
C TYR A 88 7.59 2.46 -15.94
N ASN A 89 8.07 3.18 -16.93
CA ASN A 89 9.04 4.24 -16.70
C ASN A 89 8.65 5.48 -17.51
N SER A 90 9.09 6.65 -17.08
CA SER A 90 8.73 7.92 -17.72
C SER A 90 9.94 8.83 -17.79
N SER A 91 10.12 9.50 -18.93
CA SER A 91 11.16 10.51 -19.17
C SER A 91 10.67 11.48 -20.25
N ASP A 92 10.93 12.79 -20.11
CA ASP A 92 10.67 13.80 -21.15
C ASP A 92 9.27 13.77 -21.83
N ASN A 93 8.21 13.52 -21.04
CA ASN A 93 6.80 13.34 -21.44
C ASN A 93 6.47 11.98 -22.08
N ASN A 94 7.46 11.14 -22.33
CA ASN A 94 7.24 9.80 -22.80
C ASN A 94 6.99 8.87 -21.61
N THR A 95 6.05 7.95 -21.76
CA THR A 95 5.80 6.91 -20.76
C THR A 95 5.85 5.55 -21.42
N ARG A 96 6.69 4.68 -20.89
CA ARG A 96 6.78 3.27 -21.27
C ARG A 96 5.96 2.44 -20.31
N LEU A 97 4.97 1.73 -20.82
CA LEU A 97 4.17 0.77 -20.06
C LEU A 97 4.74 -0.64 -20.26
N PHE A 98 4.90 -1.39 -19.18
CA PHE A 98 5.42 -2.76 -19.21
C PHE A 98 4.31 -3.78 -18.96
N TRP A 99 4.27 -4.79 -19.81
CA TRP A 99 3.37 -5.93 -19.74
C TRP A 99 4.16 -7.21 -19.52
N THR A 100 3.51 -8.23 -18.98
CA THR A 100 4.21 -9.48 -18.64
C THR A 100 3.42 -10.74 -18.94
N SER A 101 4.14 -11.82 -19.23
CA SER A 101 3.60 -13.18 -19.18
C SER A 101 3.34 -13.63 -17.73
N ALA A 102 2.52 -14.67 -17.55
CA ALA A 102 2.16 -15.14 -16.20
C ALA A 102 3.37 -15.48 -15.31
N GLY A 103 4.46 -16.02 -15.88
CA GLY A 103 5.71 -16.34 -15.18
C GLY A 103 6.72 -15.18 -15.09
N CYS A 104 6.39 -14.03 -15.66
CA CYS A 104 7.28 -12.87 -15.78
C CYS A 104 8.55 -13.08 -16.63
N GLU A 105 8.60 -14.16 -17.42
CA GLU A 105 9.74 -14.48 -18.29
C GLU A 105 9.75 -13.67 -19.59
N ASN A 106 8.59 -13.20 -20.05
CA ASN A 106 8.51 -12.35 -21.23
C ASN A 106 7.91 -11.01 -20.84
N ILE A 107 8.58 -9.94 -21.26
CA ILE A 107 8.20 -8.55 -20.99
C ILE A 107 7.96 -7.85 -22.32
N PHE A 108 6.79 -7.23 -22.46
CA PHE A 108 6.45 -6.40 -23.61
C PHE A 108 6.35 -4.95 -23.16
N ALA A 109 7.13 -4.06 -23.78
CA ALA A 109 7.15 -2.65 -23.44
C ALA A 109 6.55 -1.81 -24.57
N GLN A 110 5.66 -0.89 -24.22
CA GLN A 110 5.06 0.10 -25.13
C GLN A 110 5.46 1.50 -24.70
N LEU A 111 6.30 2.17 -25.47
CA LEU A 111 6.61 3.59 -25.28
C LEU A 111 5.56 4.43 -26.00
N PHE A 112 4.86 5.26 -25.23
CA PHE A 112 3.93 6.25 -25.73
C PHE A 112 4.64 7.60 -25.75
N ASP A 113 5.00 8.06 -26.95
CA ASP A 113 5.57 9.38 -27.18
C ASP A 113 4.46 10.34 -27.59
N PHE A 114 4.06 11.21 -26.66
CA PHE A 114 3.00 12.18 -26.89
C PHE A 114 3.46 13.35 -27.78
N LYS A 115 4.75 13.67 -27.77
CA LYS A 115 5.30 14.79 -28.55
C LYS A 115 5.34 14.46 -30.04
N GLU A 116 5.90 13.30 -30.38
CA GLU A 116 6.00 12.79 -31.74
C GLU A 116 4.75 11.99 -32.15
N HIS A 117 3.81 11.83 -31.22
CA HIS A 117 2.56 11.09 -31.36
C HIS A 117 2.76 9.67 -31.92
N LYS A 118 3.82 9.00 -31.42
CA LYS A 118 4.33 7.72 -31.91
C LYS A 118 4.37 6.69 -30.79
N ILE A 119 4.07 5.44 -31.15
CA ILE A 119 4.27 4.30 -30.26
C ILE A 119 5.43 3.45 -30.77
N THR A 120 6.34 3.09 -29.86
CA THR A 120 7.39 2.10 -30.14
C THR A 120 7.31 0.96 -29.16
N THR A 121 7.57 -0.26 -29.65
CA THR A 121 7.49 -1.47 -28.84
C THR A 121 8.84 -2.15 -28.73
N LYS A 122 9.05 -2.86 -27.63
CA LYS A 122 10.23 -3.70 -27.41
C LYS A 122 9.86 -4.91 -26.57
N GLU A 123 10.45 -6.05 -26.90
CA GLU A 123 10.25 -7.30 -26.17
C GLU A 123 11.55 -7.71 -25.48
N TYR A 124 11.41 -8.33 -24.31
CA TYR A 124 12.52 -8.86 -23.53
C TYR A 124 12.16 -10.26 -23.03
N SER A 125 13.13 -11.16 -23.08
CA SER A 125 13.04 -12.47 -22.43
C SER A 125 14.01 -12.52 -21.27
N LEU A 126 13.47 -12.74 -20.07
CA LEU A 126 14.21 -12.83 -18.82
C LEU A 126 14.54 -14.28 -18.50
N VAL A 127 15.77 -14.53 -18.04
CA VAL A 127 16.20 -15.85 -17.57
C VAL A 127 16.14 -15.87 -16.05
N LEU A 128 15.03 -16.34 -15.48
CA LEU A 128 14.78 -16.34 -14.03
C LEU A 128 15.23 -17.65 -13.35
N LYS A 129 16.23 -18.32 -13.90
CA LYS A 129 16.69 -19.62 -13.38
C LYS A 129 17.32 -19.43 -12.01
N ASN A 130 16.84 -20.21 -11.03
CA ASN A 130 17.25 -20.11 -9.63
C ASN A 130 16.89 -18.78 -8.96
N GLU A 131 15.86 -18.10 -9.44
CA GLU A 131 15.40 -16.84 -8.88
C GLU A 131 13.95 -16.92 -8.42
N LYS A 132 13.60 -16.09 -7.44
CA LYS A 132 12.22 -15.85 -7.04
C LYS A 132 11.95 -14.36 -7.07
N ILE A 133 10.92 -13.96 -7.80
CA ILE A 133 10.45 -12.58 -7.86
C ILE A 133 9.87 -12.20 -6.51
N LEU A 134 10.31 -11.06 -5.98
CA LEU A 134 9.82 -10.49 -4.74
C LEU A 134 8.94 -9.28 -5.00
N GLN A 135 9.38 -8.37 -5.88
CA GLN A 135 8.64 -7.14 -6.17
C GLN A 135 8.93 -6.59 -7.56
N LYS A 136 8.01 -5.79 -8.10
CA LYS A 136 8.18 -5.01 -9.33
C LYS A 136 7.81 -3.57 -9.03
N PHE A 137 8.62 -2.61 -9.44
CA PHE A 137 8.39 -1.21 -9.08
C PHE A 137 9.01 -0.25 -10.08
N SER A 138 8.45 0.95 -10.13
CA SER A 138 8.91 2.05 -10.98
C SER A 138 9.55 3.12 -10.09
N SER A 139 10.77 3.53 -10.41
CA SER A 139 11.49 4.58 -9.67
C SER A 139 12.53 5.23 -10.58
N ASP A 140 12.71 6.55 -10.48
CA ASP A 140 13.78 7.31 -11.16
C ASP A 140 14.01 6.94 -12.64
N GLU A 141 13.00 7.20 -13.46
CA GLU A 141 12.97 6.88 -14.91
C GLU A 141 13.26 5.42 -15.28
N LYS A 142 13.23 4.51 -14.30
CA LYS A 142 13.49 3.08 -14.49
C LYS A 142 12.33 2.24 -13.99
N PHE A 143 12.23 1.06 -14.57
CA PHE A 143 11.39 -0.01 -14.08
C PHE A 143 12.27 -1.16 -13.59
N TYR A 144 11.92 -1.73 -12.45
CA TYR A 144 12.70 -2.73 -11.74
C TYR A 144 11.86 -3.98 -11.50
N ILE A 145 12.48 -5.15 -11.65
CA ILE A 145 11.99 -6.42 -11.08
C ILE A 145 13.06 -6.90 -10.11
N LEU A 146 12.69 -6.96 -8.83
CA LEU A 146 13.52 -7.47 -7.75
C LEU A 146 13.31 -8.97 -7.58
N THR A 147 14.39 -9.73 -7.59
CA THR A 147 14.42 -11.16 -7.30
C THR A 147 15.40 -11.48 -6.18
N VAL A 148 15.22 -12.62 -5.54
CA VAL A 148 16.19 -13.24 -4.63
C VAL A 148 16.77 -14.50 -5.27
N LEU A 149 18.09 -14.65 -5.19
CA LEU A 149 18.82 -15.78 -5.76
C LEU A 149 18.78 -16.98 -4.81
N LYS A 150 18.49 -18.16 -5.34
CA LYS A 150 18.36 -19.43 -4.59
C LYS A 150 19.62 -19.74 -3.78
N ASN A 151 19.42 -20.14 -2.52
CA ASN A 151 20.47 -20.55 -1.58
C ASN A 151 21.57 -19.49 -1.41
N SER A 152 21.18 -18.21 -1.33
CA SER A 152 22.13 -17.10 -1.23
C SER A 152 21.58 -15.94 -0.43
N ASN A 153 22.45 -14.97 -0.15
CA ASN A 153 22.14 -13.68 0.47
C ASN A 153 21.86 -12.57 -0.55
N ASN A 154 21.78 -12.90 -1.84
CA ASN A 154 21.88 -11.89 -2.88
C ASN A 154 20.52 -11.60 -3.50
N PHE A 155 20.23 -10.31 -3.65
CA PHE A 155 19.18 -9.87 -4.55
C PHE A 155 19.73 -9.72 -5.97
N LYS A 156 18.84 -9.82 -6.96
CA LYS A 156 19.11 -9.37 -8.32
C LYS A 156 18.02 -8.39 -8.75
N LEU A 157 18.45 -7.30 -9.40
CA LEU A 157 17.58 -6.35 -10.08
C LEU A 157 17.65 -6.59 -11.59
N HIS A 158 16.50 -6.78 -12.22
CA HIS A 158 16.31 -6.61 -13.65
C HIS A 158 15.85 -5.18 -13.90
N ILE A 159 16.64 -4.40 -14.64
CA ILE A 159 16.49 -2.95 -14.75
C ILE A 159 16.20 -2.58 -16.20
N PHE A 160 15.12 -1.83 -16.40
CA PHE A 160 14.70 -1.28 -17.69
C PHE A 160 14.74 0.24 -17.64
N ASP A 161 15.64 0.86 -18.38
CA ASP A 161 15.79 2.32 -18.42
C ASP A 161 14.80 2.99 -19.40
N SER A 162 14.77 4.32 -19.38
CA SER A 162 13.87 5.13 -20.22
C SER A 162 14.17 4.98 -21.72
N GLN A 163 15.43 4.70 -22.08
CA GLN A 163 15.85 4.39 -23.45
C GLN A 163 15.44 2.98 -23.89
N GLY A 164 14.94 2.15 -22.97
CA GLY A 164 14.51 0.79 -23.22
C GLY A 164 15.67 -0.21 -23.22
N ASN A 165 16.83 0.12 -22.68
CA ASN A 165 17.89 -0.85 -22.43
C ASN A 165 17.52 -1.71 -21.21
N TYR A 166 18.01 -2.95 -21.24
CA TYR A 166 17.81 -3.93 -20.18
C TYR A 166 19.18 -4.33 -19.63
N LYS A 167 19.31 -4.37 -18.30
CA LYS A 167 20.50 -4.90 -17.62
C LYS A 167 20.11 -5.64 -16.34
N GLU A 168 21.00 -6.52 -15.90
CA GLU A 168 20.91 -7.20 -14.62
C GLU A 168 21.95 -6.64 -13.66
N GLN A 169 21.61 -6.55 -12.38
CA GLN A 169 22.52 -6.10 -11.34
C GLN A 169 22.33 -6.93 -10.09
N ILE A 170 23.42 -7.51 -9.59
CA ILE A 170 23.44 -8.23 -8.32
C ILE A 170 23.69 -7.23 -7.20
N ILE A 171 22.92 -7.34 -6.13
CA ILE A 171 23.16 -6.65 -4.87
C ILE A 171 23.63 -7.71 -3.89
N ALA A 172 24.93 -7.70 -3.64
CA ALA A 172 25.61 -8.66 -2.81
C ALA A 172 25.49 -8.23 -1.33
N LEU A 173 24.97 -9.11 -0.47
CA LEU A 173 24.74 -8.83 0.96
C LEU A 173 25.57 -9.75 1.86
N GLU A 174 26.81 -10.05 1.44
CA GLU A 174 27.73 -10.83 2.25
C GLU A 174 27.99 -10.13 3.59
N GLY A 175 27.97 -10.90 4.67
CA GLY A 175 28.14 -10.38 6.03
C GLY A 175 26.84 -9.98 6.74
N PHE A 176 25.70 -9.97 6.05
CA PHE A 176 24.40 -9.67 6.67
C PHE A 176 23.88 -10.89 7.44
N HIS A 177 23.02 -10.64 8.43
CA HIS A 177 22.55 -11.66 9.36
C HIS A 177 21.09 -12.00 9.13
N PHE A 178 20.81 -13.13 8.49
CA PHE A 178 19.45 -13.55 8.18
C PHE A 178 18.93 -14.60 9.15
N PHE A 179 17.72 -14.35 9.65
CA PHE A 179 17.02 -15.24 10.58
C PHE A 179 15.59 -15.43 10.13
N GLN A 180 15.15 -16.68 10.07
CA GLN A 180 13.74 -17.03 10.11
C GLN A 180 13.18 -16.76 11.53
N SER A 181 11.88 -16.98 11.71
CA SER A 181 11.27 -16.88 13.05
C SER A 181 11.98 -17.76 14.09
N ASN A 182 11.88 -17.36 15.37
CA ASN A 182 12.54 -18.02 16.49
C ASN A 182 14.08 -18.03 16.38
N TYR A 183 14.67 -17.04 15.73
CA TYR A 183 16.13 -16.87 15.60
C TYR A 183 16.83 -18.03 14.86
N VAL A 184 16.11 -18.78 14.03
CA VAL A 184 16.71 -19.83 13.19
C VAL A 184 17.55 -19.15 12.11
N LYS A 185 18.88 -19.31 12.19
CA LYS A 185 19.81 -18.78 11.20
C LYS A 185 19.49 -19.32 9.80
N SER A 186 19.49 -18.45 8.81
CA SER A 186 19.20 -18.79 7.42
C SER A 186 20.03 -17.92 6.47
N ASP A 187 19.80 -18.08 5.17
CA ASP A 187 20.19 -17.11 4.15
C ASP A 187 18.98 -16.23 3.78
N LEU A 188 19.20 -15.20 2.95
CA LEU A 188 18.13 -14.31 2.51
C LEU A 188 17.02 -15.07 1.77
N TYR A 189 17.39 -16.04 0.91
CA TYR A 189 16.43 -16.87 0.20
C TYR A 189 15.54 -17.67 1.15
N GLY A 190 16.09 -18.22 2.22
CA GLY A 190 15.36 -18.96 3.25
C GLY A 190 14.46 -18.06 4.10
N VAL A 191 14.86 -16.82 4.38
CA VAL A 191 14.00 -15.82 5.04
C VAL A 191 12.76 -15.52 4.19
N PHE A 192 12.94 -15.25 2.90
CA PHE A 192 11.79 -15.07 2.00
C PHE A 192 11.04 -16.39 1.75
N GLY A 193 11.71 -17.53 1.77
CA GLY A 193 11.11 -18.85 1.61
C GLY A 193 10.26 -19.32 2.80
N GLN A 194 10.35 -18.67 3.96
CA GLN A 194 9.52 -19.01 5.12
C GLN A 194 8.02 -18.76 4.82
N SER A 195 7.19 -19.75 5.12
CA SER A 195 5.73 -19.63 5.05
C SER A 195 5.21 -18.92 6.30
N LEU A 196 4.47 -17.83 6.10
CA LEU A 196 3.79 -17.05 7.14
C LEU A 196 2.27 -17.05 6.90
N MET A 197 1.79 -18.12 6.29
CA MET A 197 0.38 -18.31 6.00
C MET A 197 -0.45 -18.33 7.29
N PRO A 198 -1.76 -18.00 7.20
CA PRO A 198 -2.49 -17.50 6.02
C PRO A 198 -2.25 -16.02 5.65
N LEU A 199 -1.42 -15.26 6.37
CA LEU A 199 -1.25 -13.83 6.08
C LEU A 199 -0.37 -13.59 4.86
N GLU A 200 0.79 -14.25 4.79
CA GLU A 200 1.73 -14.08 3.69
C GLU A 200 2.27 -15.41 3.18
N TRP A 201 2.33 -15.54 1.86
CA TRP A 201 2.94 -16.68 1.19
C TRP A 201 4.48 -16.56 1.18
N PRO A 202 5.22 -17.66 1.00
CA PRO A 202 6.64 -17.61 0.69
C PRO A 202 6.93 -16.69 -0.51
N PHE A 203 8.08 -16.02 -0.49
CA PHE A 203 8.58 -15.10 -1.51
C PHE A 203 7.65 -13.90 -1.79
N THR A 204 6.84 -13.51 -0.81
CA THR A 204 6.05 -12.28 -0.88
C THR A 204 6.79 -11.15 -0.19
N LEU A 205 6.79 -9.98 -0.81
CA LEU A 205 7.28 -8.72 -0.25
C LEU A 205 6.21 -7.65 -0.46
N THR A 206 5.60 -7.18 0.63
CA THR A 206 4.48 -6.24 0.56
C THR A 206 4.98 -4.82 0.29
N ASP A 207 4.51 -4.22 -0.79
CA ASP A 207 4.75 -2.79 -1.08
C ASP A 207 3.91 -1.90 -0.15
N VAL A 208 4.56 -0.92 0.46
CA VAL A 208 3.94 0.08 1.32
C VAL A 208 4.24 1.47 0.77
N ASP A 209 3.24 2.05 0.11
CA ASP A 209 3.28 3.45 -0.28
C ASP A 209 2.83 4.33 0.88
N ALA A 210 3.80 4.76 1.69
CA ALA A 210 3.57 5.59 2.87
C ALA A 210 3.05 7.01 2.55
N LYS A 211 3.00 7.42 1.27
CA LYS A 211 2.33 8.67 0.85
C LYS A 211 0.81 8.58 0.94
N ASN A 212 0.27 7.37 1.09
CA ASN A 212 -1.15 7.05 1.14
C ASN A 212 -1.52 6.37 2.47
N PRO A 213 -2.79 6.46 2.91
CA PRO A 213 -3.26 5.72 4.07
C PRO A 213 -3.04 4.21 3.88
N ALA A 214 -2.03 3.67 4.57
CA ALA A 214 -1.78 2.25 4.60
C ALA A 214 -2.80 1.56 5.51
N SER A 215 -3.24 0.36 5.11
CA SER A 215 -4.15 -0.43 5.93
C SER A 215 -3.40 -1.29 6.96
N LEU A 216 -4.13 -1.73 7.99
CA LEU A 216 -3.62 -2.72 8.93
C LEU A 216 -3.32 -4.07 8.29
N THR A 217 -3.91 -4.40 7.14
CA THR A 217 -3.57 -5.66 6.45
C THR A 217 -2.21 -5.59 5.79
N THR A 218 -1.90 -4.45 5.15
CA THR A 218 -0.61 -4.22 4.48
C THR A 218 0.48 -4.08 5.53
N SER A 219 0.24 -3.29 6.58
CA SER A 219 1.22 -3.09 7.65
C SER A 219 1.41 -4.29 8.57
N ALA A 220 0.43 -5.21 8.66
CA ALA A 220 0.59 -6.46 9.41
C ALA A 220 1.56 -7.45 8.76
N ALA A 221 1.92 -7.26 7.48
CA ALA A 221 2.91 -8.09 6.81
C ALA A 221 4.28 -7.98 7.50
N LYS A 222 4.96 -9.12 7.67
CA LYS A 222 6.30 -9.22 8.29
C LYS A 222 7.41 -8.86 7.32
N ARG A 223 7.17 -8.92 6.00
CA ARG A 223 8.12 -8.52 4.96
C ARG A 223 7.52 -7.38 4.16
N LYS A 224 8.04 -6.16 4.35
CA LYS A 224 7.54 -4.95 3.69
C LYS A 224 8.68 -4.26 2.94
N CYS A 225 8.34 -3.56 1.87
CA CYS A 225 9.26 -2.66 1.18
C CYS A 225 8.68 -1.26 1.04
N TYR A 226 9.58 -0.28 1.04
CA TYR A 226 9.30 1.14 0.91
C TYR A 226 10.22 1.69 -0.18
N PHE A 227 9.64 2.41 -1.13
CA PHE A 227 10.37 2.97 -2.27
C PHE A 227 10.51 4.48 -2.14
N THR A 228 11.74 4.96 -2.34
CA THR A 228 12.02 6.37 -2.63
C THR A 228 12.64 6.47 -4.03
N LYS A 229 12.85 7.69 -4.53
CA LYS A 229 13.51 7.88 -5.85
C LYS A 229 14.91 7.22 -5.89
N LYS A 230 15.61 7.13 -4.76
CA LYS A 230 17.01 6.68 -4.71
C LYS A 230 17.23 5.37 -3.97
N GLN A 231 16.26 4.92 -3.19
CA GLN A 231 16.44 3.79 -2.29
C GLN A 231 15.24 2.87 -2.26
N LEU A 232 15.52 1.59 -2.03
CA LEU A 232 14.57 0.57 -1.63
C LEU A 232 14.91 0.16 -0.20
N ILE A 233 13.96 0.31 0.72
CA ILE A 233 14.13 -0.13 2.11
C ILE A 233 13.22 -1.32 2.36
N ILE A 234 13.78 -2.43 2.79
CA ILE A 234 13.04 -3.66 3.13
C ILE A 234 13.08 -3.85 4.64
N THR A 235 11.92 -3.98 5.29
CA THR A 235 11.82 -4.31 6.72
C THR A 235 11.34 -5.74 6.92
N ILE A 236 11.99 -6.47 7.83
CA ILE A 236 11.71 -7.86 8.17
C ILE A 236 11.45 -7.96 9.68
N ASP A 237 10.21 -8.28 10.04
CA ASP A 237 9.69 -8.37 11.42
C ASP A 237 9.46 -9.83 11.87
N LEU A 238 10.36 -10.74 11.50
CA LEU A 238 10.24 -12.17 11.83
C LEU A 238 10.63 -12.50 13.28
N ASN A 239 11.35 -11.60 13.96
CA ASN A 239 11.83 -11.78 15.33
C ASN A 239 11.29 -10.67 16.23
N VAL A 240 10.71 -11.06 17.38
CA VAL A 240 10.02 -10.12 18.27
C VAL A 240 10.93 -9.12 19.02
N ASN A 241 12.25 -9.29 18.92
CA ASN A 241 13.22 -8.46 19.60
C ASN A 241 13.84 -7.38 18.70
N PHE A 242 13.62 -7.43 17.39
CA PHE A 242 14.14 -6.42 16.47
C PHE A 242 13.41 -6.43 15.14
N THR A 243 13.42 -5.30 14.48
CA THR A 243 13.16 -5.20 13.03
C THR A 243 14.51 -5.18 12.32
N GLN A 244 14.71 -6.05 11.34
CA GLN A 244 15.84 -5.95 10.42
C GLN A 244 15.43 -5.07 9.24
N ALA A 245 16.25 -4.08 8.91
CA ALA A 245 16.09 -3.27 7.72
C ALA A 245 17.28 -3.45 6.77
N ILE A 246 16.97 -3.66 5.49
CA ILE A 246 17.94 -3.71 4.39
C ILE A 246 17.72 -2.46 3.54
N VAL A 247 18.69 -1.55 3.54
CA VAL A 247 18.64 -0.31 2.77
C VAL A 247 19.45 -0.51 1.50
N ILE A 248 18.78 -0.50 0.34
CA ILE A 248 19.39 -0.66 -0.98
C ILE A 248 19.47 0.70 -1.66
N ASP A 249 20.68 1.11 -2.03
CA ASP A 249 20.92 2.26 -2.90
C ASP A 249 20.69 1.86 -4.36
N LEU A 250 19.75 2.51 -5.05
CA LEU A 250 19.36 2.19 -6.43
C LEU A 250 20.25 2.85 -7.49
N GLU A 251 21.16 3.74 -7.10
CA GLU A 251 22.18 4.33 -7.98
C GLU A 251 23.47 3.49 -7.96
N LYS A 252 23.91 3.09 -6.76
CA LYS A 252 25.15 2.32 -6.53
C LYS A 252 24.94 0.81 -6.52
N TYR A 253 23.69 0.36 -6.33
CA TYR A 253 23.31 -1.05 -6.23
C TYR A 253 24.00 -1.79 -5.08
N THR A 254 24.10 -1.11 -3.93
CA THR A 254 24.71 -1.62 -2.69
C THR A 254 23.68 -1.69 -1.57
N GLY A 255 23.81 -2.67 -0.68
CA GLY A 255 22.96 -2.81 0.51
C GLY A 255 23.64 -2.36 1.80
N THR A 256 22.86 -1.94 2.79
CA THR A 256 23.28 -1.73 4.19
C THR A 256 22.31 -2.43 5.14
N GLU A 257 22.82 -3.15 6.14
CA GLU A 257 22.04 -3.78 7.19
C GLU A 257 21.84 -2.81 8.37
N LYS A 258 20.62 -2.77 8.89
CA LYS A 258 20.27 -2.11 10.15
C LYS A 258 19.45 -3.06 11.02
N ILE A 259 19.75 -3.12 12.30
CA ILE A 259 19.01 -3.94 13.28
C ILE A 259 18.47 -3.02 14.35
N VAL A 260 17.16 -2.74 14.30
CA VAL A 260 16.49 -1.82 15.22
C VAL A 260 15.81 -2.62 16.32
N LYS A 261 16.42 -2.63 17.51
CA LYS A 261 15.94 -3.40 18.67
C LYS A 261 14.56 -2.91 19.14
N SER A 262 13.64 -3.83 19.36
CA SER A 262 12.36 -3.55 20.02
C SER A 262 12.51 -3.56 21.55
N PRO A 263 11.60 -2.92 22.30
CA PRO A 263 11.61 -2.96 23.77
C PRO A 263 11.66 -4.40 24.34
N PRO A 264 12.37 -4.64 25.45
CA PRO A 264 12.36 -5.94 26.11
C PRO A 264 10.99 -6.19 26.76
N ILE A 265 10.43 -7.37 26.53
CA ILE A 265 9.27 -7.89 27.28
C ILE A 265 9.70 -9.24 27.84
N SER A 266 9.41 -9.50 29.11
CA SER A 266 9.64 -10.81 29.69
C SER A 266 8.92 -11.88 28.88
N ASN A 267 9.61 -12.98 28.56
CA ASN A 267 9.00 -14.12 27.89
C ASN A 267 8.13 -14.95 28.87
N THR A 268 8.10 -14.59 30.14
CA THR A 268 7.31 -15.23 31.20
C THR A 268 6.46 -14.21 31.95
N SER A 269 5.22 -14.57 32.27
CA SER A 269 4.33 -13.79 33.12
C SER A 269 4.81 -13.80 34.58
N GLY A 270 4.29 -12.90 35.42
CA GLY A 270 4.54 -12.91 36.87
C GLY A 270 4.14 -14.23 37.55
N SER A 271 3.25 -15.01 36.93
CA SER A 271 2.84 -16.35 37.34
C SER A 271 3.67 -17.51 36.73
N GLY A 272 4.73 -17.20 35.98
CA GLY A 272 5.67 -18.20 35.44
C GLY A 272 5.28 -18.84 34.10
N PHE A 273 4.17 -18.43 33.46
CA PHE A 273 3.75 -18.96 32.16
C PHE A 273 4.43 -18.25 31.00
N GLN A 274 4.77 -18.99 29.95
CA GLN A 274 5.34 -18.42 28.72
C GLN A 274 4.34 -17.46 28.06
N LEU A 275 4.79 -16.25 27.76
CA LEU A 275 3.99 -15.24 27.08
C LEU A 275 4.13 -15.35 25.57
N HIS A 276 3.00 -15.28 24.88
CA HIS A 276 3.00 -15.03 23.44
C HIS A 276 3.32 -13.56 23.20
N LEU A 277 4.44 -13.31 22.52
CA LEU A 277 4.85 -11.98 22.10
C LEU A 277 4.60 -11.80 20.61
N ASN A 278 4.16 -10.62 20.23
CA ASN A 278 3.99 -10.22 18.84
C ASN A 278 4.61 -8.85 18.62
N SER A 279 5.16 -8.60 17.42
CA SER A 279 5.73 -7.32 17.06
C SER A 279 5.52 -7.01 15.59
N ASN A 280 5.51 -5.74 15.23
CA ASN A 280 5.54 -5.30 13.85
C ASN A 280 6.14 -3.90 13.78
N SER A 281 6.48 -3.46 12.57
CA SER A 281 6.99 -2.11 12.34
C SER A 281 6.38 -1.46 11.10
N PHE A 282 6.53 -0.16 11.01
CA PHE A 282 6.20 0.65 9.84
C PHE A 282 7.26 1.72 9.66
N LEU A 283 7.66 1.98 8.41
CA LEU A 283 8.64 3.01 8.09
C LEU A 283 7.93 4.22 7.47
N LEU A 284 8.17 5.41 8.03
CA LEU A 284 7.71 6.69 7.49
C LEU A 284 8.78 7.74 7.79
N ASP A 285 9.22 8.47 6.76
CA ASP A 285 10.24 9.54 6.86
C ASP A 285 11.50 9.13 7.65
N ASP A 286 12.11 8.00 7.28
CA ASP A 286 13.30 7.42 7.94
C ASP A 286 13.14 7.10 9.44
N LYS A 287 11.90 7.20 9.96
CA LYS A 287 11.53 6.77 11.30
C LYS A 287 10.83 5.43 11.26
N LEU A 288 11.29 4.51 12.09
CA LEU A 288 10.71 3.21 12.31
C LEU A 288 9.76 3.27 13.52
N TYR A 289 8.48 3.08 13.22
CA TYR A 289 7.39 2.97 14.17
C TYR A 289 7.23 1.50 14.52
N GLN A 290 7.76 1.07 15.66
CA GLN A 290 7.67 -0.32 16.11
C GLN A 290 6.57 -0.46 17.17
N ILE A 291 5.81 -1.54 17.06
CA ILE A 291 4.90 -2.00 18.12
C ILE A 291 5.29 -3.39 18.58
N LYS A 292 5.13 -3.63 19.87
CA LYS A 292 5.35 -4.95 20.48
C LYS A 292 4.35 -5.17 21.60
N THR A 293 3.76 -6.36 21.66
CA THR A 293 2.70 -6.68 22.60
C THR A 293 2.89 -8.06 23.21
N SER A 294 2.42 -8.20 24.45
CA SER A 294 2.06 -9.46 25.12
C SER A 294 0.55 -9.50 25.33
N SER A 295 0.05 -10.42 26.16
CA SER A 295 -1.38 -10.46 26.53
C SER A 295 -1.84 -9.28 27.39
N ASP A 296 -0.91 -8.56 28.02
CA ASP A 296 -1.18 -7.54 29.05
C ASP A 296 -0.40 -6.24 28.86
N THR A 297 0.62 -6.20 27.99
CA THR A 297 1.49 -5.04 27.77
C THR A 297 1.54 -4.71 26.30
N PHE A 298 1.55 -3.42 25.99
CA PHE A 298 1.71 -2.88 24.65
C PHE A 298 2.76 -1.77 24.67
N TYR A 299 3.76 -1.89 23.80
CA TYR A 299 4.78 -0.88 23.56
C TYR A 299 4.64 -0.31 22.16
N PHE A 300 4.83 1.00 22.05
CA PHE A 300 4.97 1.72 20.81
C PHE A 300 6.21 2.62 20.87
N THR A 301 7.13 2.44 19.93
CA THR A 301 8.35 3.25 19.85
C THR A 301 8.53 3.84 18.47
N ILE A 302 9.03 5.06 18.43
CA ILE A 302 9.49 5.75 17.24
C ILE A 302 11.00 5.86 17.33
N LYS A 303 11.72 5.30 16.37
CA LYS A 303 13.19 5.29 16.34
C LYS A 303 13.68 5.71 14.97
N ASP A 304 14.91 6.21 14.87
CA ASP A 304 15.58 6.21 13.57
C ASP A 304 16.06 4.79 13.20
N LEU A 305 16.57 4.63 11.97
CA LEU A 305 17.11 3.35 11.50
C LEU A 305 18.43 2.94 12.18
N ASP A 306 19.09 3.83 12.90
CA ASP A 306 20.26 3.51 13.74
C ASP A 306 19.84 2.99 15.13
N GLY A 307 18.56 3.08 15.46
CA GLY A 307 17.97 2.60 16.70
C GLY A 307 17.95 3.64 17.82
N ASN A 308 18.26 4.91 17.53
CA ASN A 308 18.10 5.99 18.49
C ASN A 308 16.61 6.24 18.72
N ILE A 309 16.22 6.33 19.98
CA ILE A 309 14.82 6.54 20.37
C ILE A 309 14.47 8.02 20.13
N VAL A 310 13.44 8.24 19.33
CA VAL A 310 12.79 9.54 19.18
C VAL A 310 11.73 9.69 20.27
N GLN A 311 10.86 8.68 20.40
CA GLN A 311 9.82 8.65 21.42
C GLN A 311 9.37 7.23 21.75
N GLU A 312 8.88 7.02 22.98
CA GLU A 312 8.36 5.75 23.46
C GLU A 312 7.07 5.94 24.26
N TYR A 313 6.14 5.00 24.08
CA TYR A 313 4.88 4.88 24.78
C TYR A 313 4.65 3.44 25.19
N ASP A 314 3.95 3.27 26.31
CA ASP A 314 3.56 1.96 26.82
C ASP A 314 2.15 2.04 27.44
N ALA A 315 1.45 0.91 27.40
CA ALA A 315 0.18 0.70 28.05
C ALA A 315 0.09 -0.74 28.57
N ASN A 316 -0.69 -0.95 29.61
CA ASN A 316 -0.92 -2.27 30.19
C ASN A 316 -2.31 -2.38 30.83
N ALA A 317 -2.55 -3.38 31.67
CA ALA A 317 -3.84 -3.53 32.36
C ALA A 317 -4.20 -2.35 33.28
N ASP A 318 -3.19 -1.71 33.87
CA ASP A 318 -3.34 -0.61 34.83
C ASP A 318 -3.13 0.77 34.19
N LYS A 319 -2.37 0.83 33.08
CA LYS A 319 -2.08 2.04 32.29
C LYS A 319 -2.84 2.01 30.97
N GLN A 320 -3.87 2.85 30.84
CA GLN A 320 -4.61 2.99 29.59
C GLN A 320 -3.72 3.50 28.45
N ILE A 321 -4.13 3.23 27.21
CA ILE A 321 -3.57 3.86 26.01
C ILE A 321 -4.09 5.31 25.99
N ASP A 322 -3.30 6.22 26.55
CA ASP A 322 -3.55 7.66 26.60
C ASP A 322 -3.07 8.41 25.33
N PHE A 323 -2.29 7.73 24.49
CA PHE A 323 -1.80 8.20 23.20
C PHE A 323 -2.74 7.83 22.02
N LYS A 324 -4.05 8.01 22.21
CA LYS A 324 -5.08 7.77 21.18
C LYS A 324 -6.06 8.93 21.04
N ASN A 325 -6.53 9.13 19.81
CA ASN A 325 -7.51 10.14 19.40
C ASN A 325 -8.83 9.52 18.97
N SER A 326 -8.91 8.20 18.81
CA SER A 326 -10.16 7.51 18.49
C SER A 326 -10.59 6.50 19.56
N GLU A 327 -11.87 6.14 19.49
CA GLU A 327 -12.38 4.96 20.18
C GLU A 327 -11.69 3.69 19.66
N ILE A 328 -11.66 2.65 20.49
CA ILE A 328 -11.17 1.35 20.04
C ILE A 328 -12.29 0.68 19.25
N SER A 329 -12.14 0.58 17.93
CA SER A 329 -13.11 -0.09 17.07
C SER A 329 -12.83 -1.59 16.96
N LEU A 330 -13.90 -2.37 16.93
CA LEU A 330 -13.91 -3.73 16.43
C LEU A 330 -14.92 -3.84 15.29
N GLU A 331 -14.43 -4.30 14.14
CA GLU A 331 -15.21 -4.60 12.95
C GLU A 331 -15.13 -6.11 12.71
N ASN A 332 -16.27 -6.77 12.49
CA ASN A 332 -16.34 -8.23 12.39
C ASN A 332 -16.64 -8.69 10.96
N GLY A 333 -15.84 -8.29 9.95
CA GLY A 333 -15.75 -8.91 8.60
C GLY A 333 -16.99 -9.01 7.71
N ASP A 334 -18.19 -9.01 8.28
CA ASP A 334 -19.48 -8.99 7.64
C ASP A 334 -19.96 -7.53 7.63
N PHE A 335 -20.41 -7.02 6.48
CA PHE A 335 -20.89 -5.64 6.37
C PHE A 335 -22.11 -5.39 7.29
N MET A 336 -22.83 -6.46 7.67
CA MET A 336 -23.93 -6.44 8.65
C MET A 336 -23.46 -6.69 10.10
N GLY A 337 -22.21 -7.08 10.30
CA GLY A 337 -21.59 -7.31 11.61
C GLY A 337 -21.16 -6.00 12.23
N GLY A 338 -22.08 -5.35 12.95
CA GLY A 338 -21.94 -4.01 13.50
C GLY A 338 -20.55 -3.68 14.07
N LYS A 339 -20.02 -2.53 13.67
CA LYS A 339 -18.90 -1.87 14.34
C LYS A 339 -19.27 -1.73 15.82
N ARG A 340 -18.44 -2.30 16.70
CA ARG A 340 -18.59 -2.10 18.14
C ARG A 340 -17.39 -1.38 18.70
N THR A 341 -17.61 -0.53 19.68
CA THR A 341 -16.55 0.10 20.46
C THR A 341 -16.17 -0.80 21.63
N LEU A 342 -14.86 -0.94 21.88
CA LEU A 342 -14.34 -1.57 23.10
C LEU A 342 -14.07 -0.50 24.14
N GLU A 343 -14.47 -0.76 25.39
CA GLU A 343 -14.44 0.24 26.46
C GLU A 343 -13.04 0.46 27.07
N ASN A 344 -12.15 -0.55 27.03
CA ASN A 344 -10.88 -0.46 27.73
C ASN A 344 -9.66 -0.97 26.93
N SER A 345 -8.50 -0.39 27.27
CA SER A 345 -7.21 -0.72 26.64
C SER A 345 -6.78 -2.16 26.90
N SER A 346 -7.10 -2.73 28.07
CA SER A 346 -6.75 -4.13 28.37
C SER A 346 -7.45 -5.12 27.44
N GLN A 347 -8.71 -4.88 27.06
CA GLN A 347 -9.40 -5.68 26.04
C GLN A 347 -8.76 -5.52 24.66
N PHE A 348 -8.34 -4.30 24.31
CA PHE A 348 -7.63 -4.03 23.05
C PHE A 348 -6.33 -4.82 22.97
N ILE A 349 -5.43 -4.64 23.95
CA ILE A 349 -4.11 -5.30 24.04
C ILE A 349 -4.26 -6.82 23.92
N ARG A 350 -5.13 -7.41 24.74
CA ARG A 350 -5.39 -8.86 24.70
C ARG A 350 -5.90 -9.33 23.35
N LYS A 351 -6.74 -8.54 22.67
CA LYS A 351 -7.30 -8.93 21.36
C LYS A 351 -6.24 -8.83 20.27
N ILE A 352 -5.50 -7.73 20.17
CA ILE A 352 -4.51 -7.55 19.10
C ILE A 352 -3.32 -8.52 19.22
N ASN A 353 -2.97 -8.95 20.44
CA ASN A 353 -1.92 -9.97 20.62
C ASN A 353 -2.29 -11.33 20.02
N ASN A 354 -3.60 -11.63 19.89
CA ASN A 354 -4.11 -12.85 19.26
C ASN A 354 -4.45 -12.66 17.77
N LEU A 355 -4.05 -11.53 17.17
CA LEU A 355 -4.28 -11.19 15.78
C LEU A 355 -2.95 -10.97 15.05
N TYR A 356 -3.01 -10.80 13.73
CA TYR A 356 -1.87 -10.28 12.99
C TYR A 356 -1.72 -8.80 13.31
N LEU A 357 -0.75 -8.52 14.17
CA LEU A 357 -0.44 -7.18 14.66
C LEU A 357 0.07 -6.29 13.52
N GLY A 358 -0.44 -5.07 13.41
CA GLY A 358 -0.03 -4.07 12.43
C GLY A 358 -0.02 -2.66 13.02
N VAL A 359 0.88 -1.82 12.51
CA VAL A 359 0.93 -0.38 12.76
C VAL A 359 1.01 0.31 11.42
N ALA A 360 0.11 1.24 11.12
CA ALA A 360 0.14 2.00 9.87
C ALA A 360 0.32 3.48 10.21
N CYS A 361 1.18 4.17 9.47
CA CYS A 361 1.43 5.60 9.66
C CYS A 361 1.07 6.35 8.39
N TYR A 362 0.49 7.55 8.54
CA TYR A 362 0.07 8.40 7.44
C TYR A 362 0.21 9.88 7.83
N HIS A 363 0.69 10.71 6.91
CA HIS A 363 0.78 12.16 7.13
C HIS A 363 -0.56 12.85 6.97
N ILE A 364 -0.96 13.62 7.98
CA ILE A 364 -2.08 14.56 7.94
C ILE A 364 -1.55 15.95 8.23
N GLY A 365 -1.33 16.72 7.15
CA GLY A 365 -0.63 17.99 7.24
C GLY A 365 0.79 17.79 7.79
N GLU A 366 1.11 18.45 8.90
CA GLU A 366 2.40 18.36 9.57
C GLU A 366 2.48 17.24 10.63
N ASN A 367 1.36 16.55 10.88
CA ASN A 367 1.23 15.53 11.91
C ASN A 367 1.21 14.12 11.31
N THR A 368 1.54 13.13 12.12
CA THR A 368 1.43 11.71 11.77
C THR A 368 0.22 11.09 12.44
N LEU A 369 -0.72 10.59 11.64
CA LEU A 369 -1.74 9.65 12.09
C LEU A 369 -1.12 8.26 12.18
N VAL A 370 -1.21 7.64 13.35
CA VAL A 370 -0.78 6.26 13.57
C VAL A 370 -2.00 5.41 13.90
N THR A 371 -2.27 4.40 13.07
CA THR A 371 -3.29 3.38 13.32
C THR A 371 -2.63 2.17 13.97
N PHE A 372 -3.02 1.86 15.19
CA PHE A 372 -2.60 0.67 15.93
C PHE A 372 -3.67 -0.40 15.83
N GLY A 373 -3.29 -1.66 15.61
CA GLY A 373 -4.30 -2.71 15.66
C GLY A 373 -3.84 -4.09 15.27
N GLY A 374 -4.82 -4.94 15.03
CA GLY A 374 -4.62 -6.29 14.54
C GLY A 374 -5.78 -6.76 13.66
N ILE A 375 -5.46 -7.65 12.74
CA ILE A 375 -6.41 -8.21 11.77
C ILE A 375 -6.40 -9.73 11.80
N THR A 376 -7.51 -10.36 11.41
CA THR A 376 -7.52 -11.80 11.06
C THR A 376 -7.08 -12.00 9.62
N ALA A 377 -6.74 -13.25 9.28
CA ALA A 377 -6.78 -13.71 7.89
C ALA A 377 -8.17 -13.49 7.27
N VAL A 378 -8.25 -13.54 5.93
CA VAL A 378 -9.53 -13.52 5.22
C VAL A 378 -10.38 -14.69 5.69
N GLN A 379 -11.60 -14.40 6.13
CA GLN A 379 -12.57 -15.43 6.49
C GLN A 379 -13.32 -15.86 5.22
N GLN A 380 -13.31 -17.15 4.89
CA GLN A 380 -14.19 -17.69 3.86
C GLN A 380 -15.61 -17.74 4.41
N THR A 381 -16.45 -16.77 4.05
CA THR A 381 -17.89 -16.89 4.29
C THR A 381 -18.49 -17.80 3.21
N GLY A 382 -19.33 -18.77 3.60
CA GLY A 382 -20.02 -19.70 2.70
C GLY A 382 -21.02 -19.06 1.73
N THR A 383 -21.04 -17.73 1.66
CA THR A 383 -21.92 -16.87 0.86
C THR A 383 -21.13 -16.04 -0.16
N GLY A 384 -19.99 -16.55 -0.65
CA GLY A 384 -19.07 -15.87 -1.57
C GLY A 384 -19.68 -15.28 -2.86
N GLN A 385 -20.95 -15.57 -3.19
CA GLN A 385 -21.69 -14.93 -4.28
C GLN A 385 -22.40 -13.61 -3.89
N ALA A 386 -22.74 -13.39 -2.63
CA ALA A 386 -23.53 -12.22 -2.23
C ALA A 386 -22.69 -10.92 -2.23
N VAL A 387 -21.42 -10.99 -1.84
CA VAL A 387 -20.52 -9.83 -1.80
C VAL A 387 -19.98 -9.48 -3.19
N ALA A 388 -19.81 -10.47 -4.07
CA ALA A 388 -19.46 -10.23 -5.49
C ALA A 388 -20.52 -9.41 -6.24
N ASN A 389 -21.77 -9.43 -5.77
CA ASN A 389 -22.89 -8.73 -6.40
C ASN A 389 -23.16 -7.33 -5.83
N GLN A 390 -22.78 -7.03 -4.58
CA GLN A 390 -23.03 -5.71 -3.97
C GLN A 390 -21.87 -4.74 -4.08
N PHE A 391 -20.65 -5.24 -4.18
CA PHE A 391 -19.44 -4.44 -4.40
C PHE A 391 -19.06 -4.34 -5.88
N GLY A 392 -19.94 -4.80 -6.79
CA GLY A 392 -19.57 -5.02 -8.19
C GLY A 392 -18.26 -5.82 -8.27
N LEU A 393 -17.45 -5.57 -9.30
CA LEU A 393 -16.14 -6.19 -9.49
C LEU A 393 -15.17 -6.13 -8.27
N LEU A 394 -15.44 -5.39 -7.19
CA LEU A 394 -14.49 -5.15 -6.09
C LEU A 394 -14.26 -6.39 -5.20
N GLY A 395 -15.24 -7.28 -5.07
CA GLY A 395 -15.08 -8.52 -4.30
C GLY A 395 -14.22 -9.59 -5.00
N SER A 396 -14.14 -9.56 -6.33
CA SER A 396 -13.40 -10.56 -7.13
C SER A 396 -11.98 -10.14 -7.50
N LEU A 397 -11.58 -8.90 -7.23
CA LEU A 397 -10.25 -8.39 -7.59
C LEU A 397 -9.12 -8.87 -6.67
N ILE A 398 -9.42 -9.66 -5.63
CA ILE A 398 -8.39 -10.34 -4.82
C ILE A 398 -7.49 -11.25 -5.70
N GLY A 399 -7.92 -11.59 -6.92
CA GLY A 399 -7.15 -12.38 -7.89
C GLY A 399 -6.64 -11.67 -9.15
N SER A 400 -6.92 -10.37 -9.36
CA SER A 400 -6.40 -9.66 -10.54
C SER A 400 -5.28 -8.70 -10.14
N PHE A 401 -4.13 -8.82 -10.78
CA PHE A 401 -2.90 -8.06 -10.56
C PHE A 401 -3.05 -6.59 -10.99
N VAL A 402 -4.06 -5.87 -10.49
CA VAL A 402 -4.15 -4.42 -10.68
C VAL A 402 -3.10 -3.78 -9.80
N PHE A 403 -2.05 -3.26 -10.45
CA PHE A 403 -0.93 -2.56 -9.82
C PHE A 403 -1.37 -1.17 -9.30
N ASN A 404 -2.28 -1.16 -8.31
CA ASN A 404 -2.69 0.05 -7.59
C ASN A 404 -2.62 -0.22 -6.07
N PRO A 405 -1.44 -0.02 -5.43
CA PRO A 405 -1.26 -0.22 -3.99
C PRO A 405 -2.24 0.59 -3.12
N THR A 406 -2.59 1.80 -3.56
CA THR A 406 -3.55 2.69 -2.89
C THR A 406 -4.95 2.07 -2.87
N MET A 407 -5.42 1.57 -4.02
CA MET A 407 -6.71 0.88 -4.14
C MET A 407 -6.72 -0.46 -3.38
N ASN A 408 -5.61 -1.19 -3.42
CA ASN A 408 -5.46 -2.43 -2.65
C ASN A 408 -5.58 -2.17 -1.16
N SER A 409 -4.92 -1.12 -0.64
CA SER A 409 -5.02 -0.70 0.76
C SER A 409 -6.43 -0.21 1.11
N PHE A 410 -7.10 0.50 0.21
CA PHE A 410 -8.46 0.98 0.40
C PHE A 410 -9.47 -0.17 0.62
N ASN A 411 -9.38 -1.25 -0.17
CA ASN A 411 -10.28 -2.40 -0.15
C ASN A 411 -9.92 -3.49 0.86
N SER A 412 -8.83 -3.34 1.59
CA SER A 412 -8.16 -4.49 2.21
C SER A 412 -8.87 -5.10 3.44
N TYR A 413 -9.82 -4.38 4.04
CA TYR A 413 -10.52 -4.85 5.25
C TYR A 413 -11.71 -5.78 4.97
N ALA A 414 -12.08 -5.98 3.70
CA ALA A 414 -13.16 -6.88 3.31
C ALA A 414 -12.96 -8.30 3.88
N ASN A 415 -14.02 -8.89 4.45
CA ASN A 415 -14.04 -10.24 5.03
C ASN A 415 -12.98 -10.50 6.13
N ARG A 416 -12.57 -9.46 6.87
CA ARG A 416 -11.64 -9.58 7.99
C ARG A 416 -12.21 -8.98 9.25
N LYS A 417 -11.87 -9.58 10.38
CA LYS A 417 -12.04 -8.94 11.67
C LYS A 417 -10.88 -7.95 11.87
N VAL A 418 -11.21 -6.71 12.22
CA VAL A 418 -10.25 -5.62 12.45
C VAL A 418 -10.48 -5.07 13.85
N VAL A 419 -9.42 -5.02 14.66
CA VAL A 419 -9.39 -4.31 15.94
C VAL A 419 -8.41 -3.16 15.80
N LYS A 420 -8.87 -1.91 15.95
CA LYS A 420 -7.98 -0.75 15.78
C LYS A 420 -8.30 0.42 16.70
N THR A 421 -7.31 1.28 16.89
CA THR A 421 -7.45 2.63 17.42
C THR A 421 -6.39 3.50 16.76
N GLU A 422 -6.59 4.80 16.75
CA GLU A 422 -5.75 5.77 16.05
C GLU A 422 -5.24 6.82 17.04
N GLY A 423 -3.99 7.24 16.89
CA GLY A 423 -3.38 8.35 17.61
C GLY A 423 -2.76 9.35 16.63
N LEU A 424 -2.69 10.61 17.03
CA LEU A 424 -2.12 11.71 16.26
C LEU A 424 -0.85 12.19 16.95
N PHE A 425 0.22 12.36 16.18
CA PHE A 425 1.55 12.69 16.70
C PHE A 425 2.16 13.87 15.94
N ASP A 426 2.88 14.75 16.64
CA ASP A 426 3.66 15.83 16.01
C ASP A 426 4.91 15.28 15.29
N LYS A 427 5.69 16.18 14.70
CA LYS A 427 6.93 15.82 13.99
C LYS A 427 7.98 15.18 14.90
N GLU A 428 7.97 15.54 16.18
CA GLU A 428 8.83 15.00 17.22
C GLU A 428 8.31 13.67 17.79
N GLY A 429 7.17 13.18 17.29
CA GLY A 429 6.57 11.92 17.72
C GLY A 429 5.79 12.03 19.02
N LYS A 430 5.50 13.24 19.52
CA LYS A 430 4.68 13.48 20.71
C LYS A 430 3.21 13.41 20.38
N HIS A 431 2.44 12.71 21.21
CA HIS A 431 1.00 12.60 21.04
C HIS A 431 0.30 13.96 21.19
N ILE A 432 -0.61 14.26 20.26
CA ILE A 432 -1.44 15.46 20.24
C ILE A 432 -2.89 15.04 20.47
N THR A 433 -3.55 15.65 21.45
CA THR A 433 -5.00 15.46 21.67
C THR A 433 -5.83 16.26 20.67
N GLY A 434 -6.93 15.69 20.19
CA GLY A 434 -7.88 16.36 19.29
C GLY A 434 -8.74 15.36 18.53
N ASP A 435 -9.80 15.87 17.90
CA ASP A 435 -10.71 15.04 17.11
C ASP A 435 -10.11 14.72 15.73
N LEU A 436 -10.23 13.45 15.33
CA LEU A 436 -9.84 13.02 13.99
C LEU A 436 -10.91 13.42 12.98
N GLN A 437 -10.50 14.11 11.92
CA GLN A 437 -11.37 14.39 10.79
C GLN A 437 -11.42 13.18 9.84
N PRO A 438 -12.55 12.92 9.16
CA PRO A 438 -12.65 11.83 8.19
C PRO A 438 -11.64 12.00 7.05
N LEU A 439 -10.87 10.96 6.76
CA LEU A 439 -9.90 10.99 5.66
C LEU A 439 -10.61 10.98 4.30
N ALA A 440 -9.87 11.29 3.23
CA ALA A 440 -10.36 11.12 1.86
C ALA A 440 -10.85 9.68 1.61
N PHE A 441 -10.18 8.68 2.19
CA PHE A 441 -10.60 7.29 2.07
C PHE A 441 -11.96 7.03 2.72
N ASP A 442 -12.26 7.64 3.86
CA ASP A 442 -13.56 7.48 4.52
C ASP A 442 -14.67 8.11 3.67
N LYS A 443 -14.41 9.30 3.12
CA LYS A 443 -15.31 10.00 2.20
C LYS A 443 -15.57 9.20 0.91
N ILE A 444 -14.55 8.54 0.35
CA ILE A 444 -14.67 7.68 -0.83
C ILE A 444 -15.50 6.42 -0.52
N ARG A 445 -15.36 5.82 0.66
CA ARG A 445 -16.19 4.67 1.08
C ARG A 445 -17.67 5.06 1.11
N THR A 446 -17.99 6.18 1.75
CA THR A 446 -19.36 6.70 1.79
C THR A 446 -19.91 6.98 0.38
N PHE A 447 -19.08 7.47 -0.54
CA PHE A 447 -19.50 7.67 -1.93
C PHE A 447 -19.92 6.35 -2.60
N PHE A 448 -19.18 5.26 -2.38
CA PHE A 448 -19.50 3.96 -2.98
C PHE A 448 -20.69 3.26 -2.34
N ASP A 449 -21.05 3.59 -1.09
CA ASP A 449 -22.28 3.09 -0.47
C ASP A 449 -23.53 3.50 -1.29
N ASP A 450 -23.48 4.70 -1.90
CA ASP A 450 -24.57 5.24 -2.74
C ASP A 450 -24.39 4.98 -4.25
N ASN A 451 -23.18 4.60 -4.70
CA ASN A 451 -22.82 4.51 -6.13
C ASN A 451 -22.15 3.17 -6.47
N ASN A 452 -22.96 2.13 -6.64
CA ASN A 452 -22.48 0.75 -6.83
C ASN A 452 -22.33 0.27 -8.28
N ASP A 453 -22.88 0.99 -9.28
CA ASP A 453 -22.82 0.61 -10.70
C ASP A 453 -21.65 1.25 -11.44
N VAL A 454 -20.43 0.97 -10.96
CA VAL A 454 -19.18 1.50 -11.49
C VAL A 454 -18.15 0.38 -11.70
N SER A 455 -17.16 0.60 -12.56
CA SER A 455 -16.07 -0.35 -12.82
C SER A 455 -14.74 0.35 -13.08
N SER A 456 -13.66 -0.43 -13.25
CA SER A 456 -12.36 0.10 -13.72
C SER A 456 -11.83 1.28 -12.90
N GLN A 457 -11.85 1.13 -11.57
CA GLN A 457 -11.54 2.23 -10.65
C GLN A 457 -10.03 2.45 -10.53
N THR A 458 -9.63 3.71 -10.39
CA THR A 458 -8.30 4.10 -9.93
C THR A 458 -8.40 5.02 -8.74
N LEU A 459 -7.46 4.88 -7.81
CA LEU A 459 -7.26 5.82 -6.71
C LEU A 459 -5.79 6.23 -6.71
N PHE A 460 -5.54 7.52 -6.74
CA PHE A 460 -4.19 8.08 -6.74
C PHE A 460 -4.17 9.47 -6.09
N LYS A 461 -2.98 9.94 -5.72
CA LYS A 461 -2.77 11.22 -5.05
C LYS A 461 -1.85 12.11 -5.89
N THR A 462 -2.18 13.39 -6.00
CA THR A 462 -1.25 14.45 -6.42
C THR A 462 -1.25 15.55 -5.37
N ASP A 463 -2.04 16.62 -5.53
CA ASP A 463 -2.32 17.64 -4.51
C ASP A 463 -3.44 17.20 -3.55
N ALA A 464 -4.34 16.34 -4.03
CA ALA A 464 -5.41 15.71 -3.27
C ALA A 464 -5.59 14.27 -3.75
N TYR A 465 -6.60 13.58 -3.20
CA TYR A 465 -7.00 12.26 -3.69
C TYR A 465 -7.93 12.39 -4.89
N TYR A 466 -7.66 11.58 -5.90
CA TYR A 466 -8.48 11.49 -7.09
C TYR A 466 -8.99 10.06 -7.26
N LEU A 467 -10.30 9.92 -7.31
CA LEU A 467 -10.99 8.69 -7.62
C LEU A 467 -11.42 8.72 -9.09
N GLY A 468 -10.76 7.92 -9.91
CA GLY A 468 -11.20 7.62 -11.26
C GLY A 468 -12.12 6.40 -11.26
N TYR A 469 -13.19 6.42 -12.04
CA TYR A 469 -14.03 5.24 -12.25
C TYR A 469 -14.76 5.32 -13.59
N TYR A 470 -15.05 4.15 -14.16
CA TYR A 470 -15.91 4.04 -15.33
C TYR A 470 -17.37 3.89 -14.91
N ASP A 471 -18.21 4.84 -15.29
CA ASP A 471 -19.66 4.79 -15.08
C ASP A 471 -20.29 3.94 -16.20
N ASN A 472 -20.90 2.82 -15.82
CA ASN A 472 -21.47 1.88 -16.79
C ASN A 472 -22.73 2.43 -17.48
N LYS A 473 -23.43 3.38 -16.87
CA LYS A 473 -24.66 3.99 -17.40
C LYS A 473 -24.34 5.06 -18.42
N THR A 474 -23.43 5.98 -18.08
CA THR A 474 -23.06 7.09 -18.96
C THR A 474 -22.01 6.70 -19.99
N LYS A 475 -21.28 5.60 -19.78
CA LYS A 475 -20.13 5.15 -20.58
C LYS A 475 -18.97 6.16 -20.59
N GLU A 476 -18.77 6.80 -19.44
CA GLU A 476 -17.72 7.79 -19.25
C GLU A 476 -16.75 7.34 -18.17
N TYR A 477 -15.48 7.70 -18.34
CA TYR A 477 -14.51 7.66 -17.27
C TYR A 477 -14.55 8.99 -16.51
N ILE A 478 -14.98 8.94 -15.25
CA ILE A 478 -15.19 10.09 -14.38
C ILE A 478 -14.08 10.16 -13.35
N ILE A 479 -13.55 11.35 -13.11
CA ILE A 479 -12.55 11.63 -12.07
C ILE A 479 -13.16 12.59 -11.05
N ARG A 480 -13.16 12.18 -9.78
CA ARG A 480 -13.61 12.98 -8.64
C ARG A 480 -12.45 13.31 -7.71
N LYS A 481 -12.48 14.51 -7.12
CA LYS A 481 -11.52 14.96 -6.13
C LYS A 481 -12.05 14.80 -4.71
N PHE A 482 -11.20 14.29 -3.83
CA PHE A 482 -11.42 14.12 -2.40
C PHE A 482 -10.23 14.71 -1.64
N ALA A 483 -10.48 15.45 -0.58
CA ALA A 483 -9.46 15.95 0.33
C ALA A 483 -9.54 15.21 1.66
N ASP A 484 -8.42 15.14 2.39
CA ASP A 484 -8.43 14.74 3.79
C ASP A 484 -9.16 15.78 4.65
#